data_AF-A0A838KP67-F1
#
_entry.id   AF-A0A838KP67-F1
#
_cell.length_a   1.000
_cell.length_b   1.000
_cell.length_c   1.000
_cell.angle_alpha   90.00
_cell.angle_beta   90.00
_cell.angle_gamma   90.00
#
_symmetry.space_group_name_H-M   'P 1'
#
loop_
_entity.id
_entity.type
_entity.pdbx_description
1 polymer ?
#
loop_
_entity_poly.entity_id
_entity_poly.type
_entity_poly.pdbx_seq_one_letter_code
_entity_poly.pdbx_strand_id
1 'polypeptide(L)' 'MEPQAATGRPLVITADEDLLADLMRLCAAANATPTVVADPDHARADWWRASCVLVGSDRAED' A
#
# COMPACT_ATOMS: atom_id res chain seq x y z
N MET A 1 -1.95 -11.54 21.71
CA MET A 1 -2.13 -10.16 21.20
C MET A 1 -2.52 -10.32 19.74
N GLU A 2 -3.82 -10.34 19.44
CA GLU A 2 -4.23 -10.22 18.05
C GLU A 2 -3.85 -8.81 17.60
N PRO A 3 -3.22 -8.63 16.42
CA PRO A 3 -2.88 -7.30 15.95
C PRO A 3 -4.16 -6.48 15.89
N GLN A 4 -4.24 -5.42 16.67
CA GLN A 4 -5.33 -4.46 16.57
C GLN A 4 -5.29 -3.93 15.13
N ALA A 5 -6.29 -4.25 14.32
CA ALA A 5 -6.35 -3.79 12.93
C ALA A 5 -6.21 -2.25 12.94
N ALA A 6 -5.07 -1.75 12.46
CA ALA A 6 -4.79 -0.34 12.42
C ALA A 6 -5.89 0.35 11.61
N THR A 7 -6.42 1.46 12.12
CA THR A 7 -7.65 2.11 11.63
C THR A 7 -7.51 2.78 10.26
N GLY A 8 -6.37 2.59 9.59
CA GLY A 8 -6.06 3.12 8.26
C GLY A 8 -6.21 2.08 7.16
N ARG A 9 -6.40 2.53 5.92
CA ARG A 9 -6.29 1.65 4.74
C ARG A 9 -4.81 1.45 4.40
N PRO A 10 -4.37 0.27 3.94
CA PRO A 10 -3.01 0.11 3.48
C PRO A 10 -2.74 1.02 2.28
N LEU A 11 -1.55 1.58 2.19
CA LEU A 11 -1.10 2.40 1.07
C LEU A 11 -0.04 1.63 0.27
N VAL A 12 -0.23 1.52 -1.04
CA VAL A 12 0.68 0.85 -1.96
C VAL A 12 1.25 1.88 -2.92
N ILE A 13 2.57 2.00 -2.97
CA ILE A 13 3.30 2.95 -3.80
C ILE A 13 4.20 2.18 -4.75
N THR A 14 3.79 2.03 -6.00
CA THR A 14 4.52 1.27 -7.02
C THR A 14 4.01 1.61 -8.43
N ALA A 15 4.92 1.67 -9.41
CA ALA A 15 4.53 1.68 -10.83
C ALA A 15 4.62 0.29 -11.48
N ASP A 16 5.09 -0.71 -10.72
CA ASP A 16 5.14 -2.11 -11.16
C ASP A 16 3.74 -2.72 -11.11
N GLU A 17 3.18 -3.02 -12.29
CA GLU A 17 1.84 -3.56 -12.47
C GLU A 17 1.72 -5.04 -12.05
N ASP A 18 2.80 -5.82 -12.16
CA ASP A 18 2.80 -7.24 -11.77
C ASP A 18 2.79 -7.37 -10.24
N LEU A 19 3.64 -6.59 -9.57
CA LEU A 19 3.63 -6.46 -8.12
C LEU A 19 2.25 -5.97 -7.63
N LEU A 20 1.66 -4.98 -8.29
CA LEU A 20 0.34 -4.47 -7.93
C LEU A 20 -0.73 -5.57 -7.99
N ALA A 21 -0.71 -6.41 -9.04
CA ALA A 21 -1.67 -7.50 -9.18
C ALA A 21 -1.59 -8.48 -8.00
N ASP A 22 -0.37 -8.83 -7.57
CA ASP A 22 -0.17 -9.74 -6.44
C ASP A 22 -0.57 -9.09 -5.09
N LEU A 23 -0.24 -7.82 -4.89
CA LEU A 23 -0.65 -7.07 -3.69
C LEU A 23 -2.17 -6.89 -3.59
N MET A 24 -2.87 -6.73 -4.73
CA MET A 24 -4.33 -6.69 -4.77
C MET A 24 -4.95 -8.03 -4.35
N ARG A 25 -4.37 -9.16 -4.78
CA ARG A 25 -4.80 -10.49 -4.33
C ARG A 25 -4.60 -10.67 -2.82
N LEU A 26 -3.46 -10.23 -2.29
CA LEU A 26 -3.17 -10.27 -0.86
C LEU A 26 -4.17 -9.43 -0.05
N CYS A 27 -4.45 -8.20 -0.48
CA CYS A 27 -5.41 -7.34 0.19
C CYS A 27 -6.82 -7.94 0.17
N ALA A 28 -7.24 -8.54 -0.95
CA ALA A 28 -8.52 -9.23 -1.03
C ALA A 28 -8.61 -10.40 -0.03
N ALA A 29 -7.55 -11.21 0.07
CA ALA A 29 -7.49 -12.31 1.05
C ALA A 29 -7.56 -11.81 2.51
N ALA A 30 -7.05 -10.61 2.77
CA ALA A 30 -7.10 -9.94 4.08
C ALA A 30 -8.38 -9.11 4.29
N ASN A 31 -9.32 -9.10 3.32
CA ASN A 31 -10.49 -8.22 3.31
C ASN A 31 -10.13 -6.73 3.53
N ALA A 32 -8.98 -6.30 2.99
CA ALA A 32 -8.46 -4.94 3.06
C ALA A 32 -8.67 -4.23 1.72
N THR A 33 -8.92 -2.92 1.78
CA THR A 33 -9.04 -2.07 0.58
C THR A 33 -7.89 -1.07 0.55
N PRO A 34 -6.83 -1.31 -0.25
CA PRO A 34 -5.69 -0.43 -0.30
C PRO A 34 -6.00 0.86 -1.06
N THR A 35 -5.30 1.94 -0.70
CA THR A 35 -5.08 3.08 -1.58
C THR A 35 -3.83 2.77 -2.42
N VAL A 36 -3.91 2.96 -3.74
CA VAL A 36 -2.80 2.67 -4.66
C VAL A 36 -2.37 3.97 -5.34
N VAL A 37 -1.07 4.23 -5.35
CA VAL A 37 -0.49 5.42 -5.95
C VAL A 37 0.76 5.00 -6.74
N ALA A 38 0.84 5.38 -8.01
CA ALA A 38 2.03 5.06 -8.81
C ALA A 38 3.22 6.00 -8.52
N ASP A 39 2.89 7.25 -8.18
CA ASP A 39 3.83 8.35 -8.02
C ASP A 39 3.90 8.80 -6.53
N PRO A 40 5.09 8.82 -5.91
CA PRO A 40 5.23 9.08 -4.48
C PRO A 40 4.80 10.49 -4.06
N ASP A 41 4.87 11.49 -4.96
CA ASP A 41 4.43 12.86 -4.67
C ASP A 41 2.92 12.91 -4.36
N HIS A 42 2.12 12.05 -4.98
CA HIS A 42 0.68 11.94 -4.72
C HIS A 42 0.36 11.18 -3.42
N ALA A 43 1.32 10.44 -2.85
CA ALA A 43 1.11 9.61 -1.66
C ALA A 43 1.18 10.40 -0.33
N ARG A 44 1.62 11.66 -0.38
CA ARG A 44 1.92 12.48 0.81
C ARG A 44 0.71 12.66 1.75
N ALA A 45 -0.51 12.71 1.26
CA ALA A 45 -1.67 12.86 2.14
C ALA A 45 -2.06 11.55 2.83
N ASP A 46 -1.95 10.43 2.12
CA ASP A 46 -2.37 9.10 2.59
C ASP A 46 -1.35 8.43 3.50
N TRP A 47 -0.07 8.76 3.35
CA TRP A 47 1.03 8.12 4.10
C TRP A 47 0.89 8.27 5.62
N TRP A 48 0.37 9.39 6.11
CA TRP A 48 0.15 9.64 7.54
C TRP A 48 -1.11 8.94 8.08
N ARG A 49 -2.01 8.52 7.19
CA ARG A 49 -3.30 7.90 7.51
C ARG A 49 -3.29 6.40 7.28
N ALA A 50 -2.26 5.89 6.63
CA ALA A 50 -2.12 4.49 6.28
C ALA A 50 -1.89 3.63 7.52
N SER A 51 -2.51 2.45 7.55
CA SER A 51 -2.22 1.43 8.58
C SER A 51 -0.86 0.76 8.36
N CYS A 52 -0.48 0.65 7.10
CA CYS A 52 0.78 0.10 6.61
C CYS A 52 1.07 0.74 5.25
N VAL A 53 2.34 0.97 4.94
CA VAL A 53 2.80 1.49 3.66
C VAL A 53 3.69 0.44 3.00
N LEU A 54 3.33 0.00 1.80
CA LEU A 54 4.17 -0.81 0.94
C LEU A 54 4.75 0.07 -0.17
N VAL A 55 6.06 0.01 -0.34
CA VAL A 55 6.80 0.71 -1.39
C VAL A 55 7.46 -0.35 -2.26
N GLY A 56 7.18 -0.34 -3.55
CA GLY A 56 7.88 -1.23 -4.50
C GLY A 56 9.35 -0.82 -4.65
N SER A 57 10.24 -1.77 -4.92
CA SER A 57 11.68 -1.49 -5.07
C SER A 57 11.97 -0.44 -6.14
N ASP A 58 11.14 -0.39 -7.19
CA ASP A 58 11.19 0.62 -8.25
C ASP A 58 11.04 2.07 -7.72
N ARG A 59 10.48 2.26 -6.52
CA ARG A 59 10.33 3.56 -5.84
C ARG A 59 11.27 3.76 -4.64
N ALA A 60 11.98 2.71 -4.21
CA ALA A 60 12.78 2.75 -2.98
C ALA A 60 14.21 3.25 -3.21
N GLU A 61 14.70 3.17 -4.45
CA GLU A 61 16.09 3.42 -4.84
C GLU A 61 16.27 4.80 -5.52
N ASP A 62 15.21 5.61 -5.62
CA ASP A 62 15.19 6.96 -6.22
C ASP A 62 15.35 8.08 -5.17
#